data_AF-A0A093ZVV8-F1
#
_entry.id   AF-A0A093ZVV8-F1
#
_cell.length_a   1.000
_cell.length_b   1.000
_cell.length_c   1.000
_cell.angle_alpha   90.00
_cell.angle_beta   90.00
_cell.angle_gamma   90.00
#
_symmetry.space_group_name_H-M   'P 1'
#
loop_
_entity.id
_entity.type
_entity.pdbx_description
1 polymer ?
#
loop_
_entity_poly.entity_id
_entity_poly.type
_entity_poly.pdbx_seq_one_letter_code
_entity_poly.pdbx_strand_id
1 'polypeptide(L)'
;MDSKPASSAAKSLAQQYPGTTSPLIVGAPMRLISSPALVHAITLSGGLGFIGAGIPGTDTTIASIKSLIDETNALFTSPPSSGPAPFGIGFLLITDPSPTETVDLLASLPPHQVPAAV
;
A
#
# COMPACT_ATOMS: atom_id res chain seq x y z
N MET A 1 -15.18 -24.45 29.39
CA MET A 1 -13.91 -23.80 28.99
C MET A 1 -13.78 -24.03 27.50
N ASP A 2 -14.45 -23.18 26.75
CA ASP A 2 -14.61 -23.32 25.30
C ASP A 2 -13.29 -22.97 24.61
N SER A 3 -12.81 -23.92 23.81
CA SER A 3 -11.55 -23.84 23.08
C SER A 3 -11.67 -22.78 21.99
N LYS A 4 -10.75 -21.80 22.00
CA LYS A 4 -10.57 -20.80 20.95
C LYS A 4 -10.42 -21.51 19.58
N PRO A 5 -11.25 -21.21 18.56
CA PRO A 5 -11.13 -21.85 17.26
C PRO A 5 -9.77 -21.51 16.63
N ALA A 6 -9.16 -22.53 16.03
CA ALA A 6 -7.84 -22.46 15.42
C ALA A 6 -7.76 -21.35 14.37
N SER A 7 -6.61 -20.67 14.37
CA SER A 7 -6.19 -19.61 13.45
C SER A 7 -6.56 -19.93 12.00
N SER A 8 -7.17 -18.95 11.32
CA SER A 8 -7.17 -18.87 9.85
C SER A 8 -5.80 -19.30 9.31
N ALA A 9 -5.78 -20.18 8.30
CA ALA A 9 -4.55 -20.68 7.70
C ALA A 9 -3.72 -19.48 7.20
N ALA A 10 -2.56 -19.25 7.82
CA ALA A 10 -1.69 -18.14 7.46
C ALA A 10 -1.21 -18.34 6.01
N LYS A 11 -1.61 -17.43 5.10
CA LYS A 11 -1.07 -17.39 3.73
C LYS A 11 0.37 -16.88 3.78
N SER A 12 1.25 -17.48 2.97
CA SER A 12 2.60 -16.97 2.79
C SER A 12 2.59 -15.59 2.14
N LEU A 13 3.68 -14.84 2.29
CA LEU A 13 3.80 -13.50 1.71
C LEU A 13 3.69 -13.53 0.18
N ALA A 14 4.26 -14.54 -0.48
CA ALA A 14 4.13 -14.75 -1.92
C ALA A 14 2.70 -15.09 -2.37
N GLN A 15 1.90 -15.73 -1.49
CA GLN A 15 0.47 -15.98 -1.77
C GLN A 15 -0.39 -14.72 -1.62
N GLN A 16 0.00 -13.80 -0.74
CA GLN A 16 -0.69 -12.52 -0.53
C GLN A 16 -0.28 -11.48 -1.58
N TYR A 17 0.99 -11.46 -1.96
CA TYR A 17 1.58 -10.53 -2.92
C TYR A 17 2.32 -11.29 -4.03
N PRO A 18 1.58 -11.77 -5.05
CA PRO A 18 2.17 -12.43 -6.20
C PRO A 18 3.18 -11.50 -6.89
N GLY A 19 4.36 -12.03 -7.21
CA GLY A 19 5.47 -11.27 -7.80
C GLY A 19 6.60 -10.96 -6.82
N THR A 20 6.41 -11.17 -5.52
CA THR A 20 7.51 -11.06 -4.56
C THR A 20 8.51 -12.21 -4.70
N THR A 21 9.81 -11.92 -4.57
CA THR A 21 10.91 -12.88 -4.70
C THR A 21 11.84 -12.84 -3.48
N SER A 22 12.69 -13.86 -3.34
CA SER A 22 13.69 -13.93 -2.27
C SER A 22 15.08 -13.52 -2.79
N PRO A 23 15.86 -12.71 -2.05
CA PRO A 23 15.51 -12.08 -0.77
C PRO A 23 14.46 -10.97 -0.94
N LEU A 24 13.53 -10.87 0.00
CA LEU A 24 12.47 -9.86 -0.06
C LEU A 24 13.04 -8.47 0.23
N ILE A 25 12.92 -7.57 -0.74
CA ILE A 25 13.22 -6.14 -0.58
C ILE A 25 11.91 -5.41 -0.29
N VAL A 26 11.86 -4.69 0.83
CA VAL A 26 10.71 -3.86 1.22
C VAL A 26 11.15 -2.41 1.33
N GLY A 27 10.52 -1.53 0.55
CA GLY A 27 10.71 -0.08 0.67
C GLY A 27 9.71 0.50 1.66
N ALA A 28 10.20 1.06 2.78
CA ALA A 28 9.34 1.66 3.80
C ALA A 28 8.54 2.88 3.27
N PRO A 29 7.36 3.19 3.85
CA PRO A 29 6.57 4.38 3.49
C PRO A 29 7.21 5.66 4.05
N MET A 30 8.21 6.20 3.35
CA MET A 30 8.91 7.41 3.75
C MET A 30 8.42 8.60 2.94
N ARG A 31 7.64 9.49 3.56
CA ARG A 31 7.20 10.74 2.91
C ARG A 31 8.41 11.54 2.42
N LEU A 32 8.31 12.11 1.22
CA LEU A 32 9.34 12.85 0.48
C LEU A 32 10.51 12.02 -0.05
N ILE A 33 10.61 10.74 0.29
CA ILE A 33 11.69 9.84 -0.14
C ILE A 33 11.16 8.71 -1.04
N SER A 34 10.08 8.04 -0.62
CA SER A 34 9.44 6.95 -1.36
C SER A 34 8.55 7.46 -2.49
N SER A 35 9.21 7.92 -3.55
CA SER A 35 8.54 8.42 -4.76
C SER A 35 7.84 7.30 -5.54
N PRO A 36 6.82 7.63 -6.36
CA PRO A 36 6.17 6.66 -7.25
C PRO A 36 7.17 5.85 -8.10
N ALA A 37 8.20 6.49 -8.63
CA ALA A 37 9.23 5.84 -9.43
C ALA A 37 10.07 4.83 -8.63
N LEU A 38 10.41 5.15 -7.38
CA LEU A 38 11.13 4.23 -6.49
C LEU A 38 10.27 3.03 -6.12
N VAL A 39 9.00 3.27 -5.76
CA VAL A 39 8.03 2.21 -5.46
C VAL A 39 7.87 1.27 -6.66
N HIS A 40 7.72 1.83 -7.86
CA HIS A 40 7.63 1.06 -9.09
C HIS A 40 8.89 0.20 -9.33
N ALA A 41 10.09 0.77 -9.16
CA ALA A 41 11.34 0.02 -9.32
C ALA A 41 11.48 -1.13 -8.32
N ILE A 42 11.11 -0.92 -7.05
CA ILE A 42 11.11 -1.96 -6.02
C ILE A 42 10.13 -3.07 -6.38
N THR A 43 8.88 -2.72 -6.73
CA THR A 43 7.87 -3.70 -7.13
C THR A 43 8.32 -4.51 -8.35
N LEU A 44 8.88 -3.89 -9.39
CA LEU A 44 9.39 -4.60 -10.58
C LEU A 44 10.59 -5.51 -10.29
N SER A 45 11.38 -5.20 -9.27
CA SER A 45 12.46 -6.09 -8.80
C SER A 45 11.97 -7.33 -8.06
N GLY A 46 10.64 -7.49 -7.91
CA GLY A 46 10.02 -8.54 -7.10
C GLY A 46 10.07 -8.23 -5.60
N GLY A 47 10.10 -6.94 -5.24
CA GLY A 47 9.96 -6.46 -3.87
C GLY A 47 8.56 -5.90 -3.57
N LEU A 48 8.42 -5.26 -2.41
CA LEU A 48 7.22 -4.51 -2.02
C LEU A 48 7.59 -3.05 -1.77
N GLY A 49 7.17 -2.16 -2.68
CA GLY A 49 7.32 -0.72 -2.52
C GLY A 49 6.11 -0.10 -1.81
N PHE A 50 6.36 0.89 -0.95
CA PHE A 50 5.31 1.67 -0.29
C PHE A 50 5.45 3.16 -0.57
N ILE A 51 4.34 3.82 -0.92
CA ILE A 51 4.28 5.29 -0.94
C ILE A 51 4.09 5.85 0.49
N GLY A 52 4.78 6.94 0.79
CA GLY A 52 4.67 7.63 2.08
C GLY A 52 3.63 8.75 2.04
N ALA A 53 2.50 8.57 2.71
CA ALA A 53 1.41 9.53 2.80
C ALA A 53 1.57 10.57 3.93
N GLY A 54 2.66 10.52 4.71
CA GLY A 54 2.93 11.51 5.76
C GLY A 54 1.94 11.42 6.92
N ILE A 55 1.62 12.56 7.52
CA ILE A 55 0.62 12.72 8.57
C ILE A 55 -0.67 13.30 7.93
N PRO A 56 -1.73 12.49 7.75
CA PRO A 56 -2.99 12.96 7.18
C PRO A 56 -3.55 14.17 7.94
N GLY A 57 -4.06 15.16 7.20
CA GLY A 57 -4.64 16.39 7.77
C GLY A 57 -3.60 17.39 8.31
N THR A 58 -2.31 17.04 8.33
CA THR A 58 -1.23 17.94 8.77
C THR A 58 -0.35 18.34 7.60
N ASP A 59 0.66 17.54 7.26
CA ASP A 59 1.58 17.82 6.15
C ASP A 59 1.07 17.29 4.81
N THR A 60 -0.06 16.57 4.85
CA THR A 60 -0.63 15.88 3.70
C THR A 60 -2.14 15.95 3.69
N THR A 61 -2.69 16.41 2.57
CA THR A 61 -4.14 16.42 2.35
C THR A 61 -4.58 15.11 1.70
N ILE A 62 -5.85 14.74 1.86
CA ILE A 62 -6.47 13.59 1.18
C ILE A 62 -6.32 13.69 -0.34
N ALA A 63 -6.43 14.90 -0.92
CA ALA A 63 -6.20 15.13 -2.34
C ALA A 63 -4.76 14.80 -2.77
N SER A 64 -3.77 15.16 -1.94
CA SER A 64 -2.36 14.80 -2.18
C SER A 64 -2.13 13.29 -2.11
N ILE A 65 -2.77 12.59 -1.16
CA ILE A 65 -2.70 11.13 -1.05
C ILE A 65 -3.27 10.49 -2.32
N LYS A 66 -4.44 10.96 -2.79
CA LYS A 66 -5.05 10.46 -4.02
C LYS A 66 -4.14 10.69 -5.23
N SER A 67 -3.53 11.87 -5.38
CA SER A 67 -2.59 12.16 -6.47
C SER A 67 -1.42 11.18 -6.47
N LEU A 68 -0.82 10.90 -5.31
CA LEU A 68 0.28 9.94 -5.19
C LEU A 68 -0.14 8.52 -5.62
N ILE A 69 -1.35 8.09 -5.25
CA ILE A 69 -1.90 6.80 -5.67
C ILE A 69 -2.13 6.77 -7.18
N ASP A 70 -2.72 7.81 -7.76
CA ASP A 70 -2.99 7.92 -9.19
C ASP A 70 -1.67 7.92 -10.00
N GLU A 71 -0.68 8.71 -9.58
CA GLU A 71 0.66 8.77 -10.19
C GLU A 71 1.37 7.43 -10.13
N THR A 72 1.31 6.74 -8.99
CA THR A 72 1.95 5.42 -8.84
C THR A 72 1.26 4.37 -9.70
N ASN A 73 -0.08 4.34 -9.72
CA ASN A 73 -0.84 3.45 -10.60
C ASN A 73 -0.52 3.69 -12.08
N ALA A 74 -0.36 4.93 -12.51
CA ALA A 74 -0.04 5.27 -13.90
C ALA A 74 1.30 4.70 -14.39
N LEU A 75 2.23 4.38 -13.47
CA LEU A 75 3.50 3.73 -13.82
C LEU A 75 3.34 2.24 -14.15
N PHE A 76 2.28 1.61 -13.66
CA PHE A 76 1.98 0.21 -13.94
C PHE A 76 1.12 0.11 -15.21
N THR A 77 1.76 -0.14 -16.36
CA THR A 77 1.10 -0.19 -17.68
C THR A 77 0.11 -1.35 -17.85
N SER A 78 0.22 -2.36 -16.98
CA SER A 78 -0.69 -3.49 -16.90
C SER A 78 -1.14 -3.65 -15.45
N PRO A 79 -2.13 -2.85 -14.98
CA PRO A 79 -2.70 -3.10 -13.67
C PRO A 79 -3.23 -4.54 -13.64
N PRO A 80 -3.11 -5.26 -12.51
CA PRO A 80 -3.65 -6.61 -12.42
C PRO A 80 -5.12 -6.57 -12.84
N SER A 81 -5.48 -7.37 -13.85
CA SER A 81 -6.85 -7.41 -14.41
C SER A 81 -7.91 -7.78 -13.36
N SER A 82 -7.45 -8.35 -12.24
CA SER A 82 -8.23 -8.66 -11.05
C SER A 82 -7.32 -8.61 -9.82
N GLY A 83 -7.43 -7.56 -9.01
CA GLY A 83 -6.70 -7.46 -7.74
C GLY A 83 -6.30 -6.02 -7.38
N PRO A 84 -5.80 -5.79 -6.16
CA PRO A 84 -5.28 -4.49 -5.73
C PRO A 84 -4.03 -4.09 -6.52
N ALA A 85 -3.68 -2.81 -6.46
CA ALA A 85 -2.46 -2.28 -7.06
C ALA A 85 -1.21 -2.93 -6.43
N PRO A 86 -0.13 -3.17 -7.18
CA PRO A 86 1.03 -3.97 -6.74
C PRO A 86 2.00 -3.17 -5.84
N PHE A 87 1.49 -2.25 -5.02
CA PHE A 87 2.26 -1.44 -4.09
C PHE A 87 1.45 -1.18 -2.82
N GLY A 88 2.13 -0.79 -1.74
CA GLY A 88 1.50 -0.38 -0.50
C GLY A 88 1.49 1.13 -0.29
N ILE A 89 0.76 1.58 0.71
CA ILE A 89 0.78 2.96 1.22
C ILE A 89 1.01 2.93 2.72
N GLY A 90 1.61 3.97 3.30
CA GLY A 90 1.69 4.09 4.75
C GLY A 90 1.66 5.55 5.20
N PHE A 91 1.14 5.77 6.40
CA PHE A 91 0.96 7.08 7.02
C PHE A 91 1.28 7.02 8.52
N LEU A 92 1.58 8.18 9.09
CA LEU A 92 1.94 8.36 10.49
C LEU A 92 0.71 8.72 11.32
N LEU A 93 0.38 7.88 12.30
CA LEU A 93 -0.76 8.04 13.22
C LEU A 93 -0.43 8.88 14.47
N ILE A 94 0.62 9.70 14.41
CA ILE A 94 1.18 10.36 15.60
C ILE A 94 0.31 11.52 16.11
N THR A 95 -0.42 12.20 15.23
CA THR A 95 -1.33 13.30 15.59
C THR A 95 -2.81 12.95 15.44
N ASP A 96 -3.11 11.87 14.70
CA ASP A 96 -4.45 11.37 14.46
C ASP A 96 -4.49 9.88 14.86
N PRO A 97 -5.21 9.53 15.96
CA PRO A 97 -5.30 8.15 16.40
C PRO A 97 -6.15 7.26 15.47
N SER A 98 -6.91 7.84 14.53
CA SER A 98 -7.79 7.10 13.63
C SER A 98 -7.75 7.71 12.23
N PRO A 99 -7.03 7.12 11.26
CA PRO A 99 -6.81 7.65 9.90
C PRO A 99 -8.08 7.52 9.02
N THR A 100 -9.21 7.96 9.55
CA THR A 100 -10.56 7.65 9.08
C THR A 100 -10.77 8.17 7.66
N GLU A 101 -10.44 9.44 7.42
CA GLU A 101 -10.55 10.04 6.07
C GLU A 101 -9.65 9.34 5.04
N THR A 102 -8.49 8.82 5.46
CA THR A 102 -7.59 8.08 4.56
C THR A 102 -8.16 6.70 4.28
N VAL A 103 -8.70 6.02 5.29
CA VAL A 103 -9.36 4.72 5.12
C VAL A 103 -10.60 4.86 4.23
N ASP A 104 -11.40 5.91 4.43
CA ASP A 104 -12.57 6.22 3.60
C ASP A 104 -12.17 6.53 2.15
N LEU A 105 -11.08 7.27 1.94
CA LEU A 105 -10.49 7.45 0.62
C LEU A 105 -10.15 6.10 -0.01
N LEU A 106 -9.39 5.24 0.68
CA LEU A 106 -8.98 3.94 0.15
C LEU A 106 -10.17 3.03 -0.16
N ALA A 107 -11.21 3.04 0.68
CA ALA A 107 -12.45 2.29 0.47
C ALA A 107 -13.28 2.80 -0.72
N SER A 108 -13.13 4.09 -1.09
CA SER A 108 -13.80 4.69 -2.24
C SER A 108 -13.13 4.39 -3.58
N LEU A 109 -11.88 3.89 -3.58
CA LEU A 109 -11.13 3.64 -4.81
C LEU A 109 -11.65 2.39 -5.54
N PRO A 110 -11.57 2.37 -6.89
CA PRO A 110 -11.75 1.16 -7.67
C PRO A 110 -10.81 0.05 -7.19
N PRO A 111 -11.22 -1.24 -7.17
CA PRO A 111 -10.40 -2.33 -6.61
C PRO A 111 -8.97 -2.42 -7.16
N HIS A 112 -8.76 -2.08 -8.43
CA HIS A 112 -7.46 -2.10 -9.09
C HIS A 112 -6.54 -0.92 -8.76
N GLN A 113 -7.07 0.12 -8.09
CA GLN A 113 -6.31 1.28 -7.64
C GLN A 113 -6.02 1.24 -6.13
N VAL A 114 -6.71 0.37 -5.39
CA VAL A 114 -6.48 0.20 -3.95
C VAL A 114 -5.07 -0.38 -3.74
N PRO A 115 -4.18 0.28 -3.00
CA PRO A 115 -2.88 -0.28 -2.62
C PRO A 115 -3.05 -1.64 -1.95
N ALA A 116 -2.20 -2.61 -2.27
CA ALA A 116 -2.28 -3.98 -1.74
C ALA A 116 -2.01 -4.08 -0.23
N ALA A 117 -1.35 -3.07 0.36
CA ALA A 117 -1.02 -3.02 1.78
C ALA A 117 -1.14 -1.59 2.33
N VAL A 118 -1.50 -1.47 3.61
CA VAL A 118 -1.64 -0.23 4.38
C VAL A 118 -0.94 -0.37 5.72
#